data_AF-A0A1H7IGN8-F1
#
_entry.id   AF-A0A1H7IGN8-F1
#
_cell.length_a   1.000
_cell.length_b   1.000
_cell.length_c   1.000
_cell.angle_alpha   90.00
_cell.angle_beta   90.00
_cell.angle_gamma   90.00
#
_symmetry.space_group_name_H-M   'P 1'
#
loop_
_entity.id
_entity.type
_entity.pdbx_description
1 polymer ?
#
loop_
_entity_poly.entity_id
_entity_poly.type
_entity_poly.pdbx_seq_one_letter_code
_entity_poly.pdbx_strand_id
1 'polypeptide(L)'
;MTSSQLAVPFPKPPQEVRRALEQLRLAEDAGLAPTGLPLLDRPWDPATCSAVVRQQLWPWLDDVAAWLNHTYAWQTTYAIPSCWPTHPHLVQELAVLACLRITAAAAMVPHGLEEWHRYALPTFHARMSERLSTGCPPGRHTDWPARSRAADYDSPKAAEARRALFDRDLGPTPPPGSEP
;
A
#
# COMPACT_ATOMS: atom_id res chain seq x y z
N MET A 1 24.62 18.46 -24.51
CA MET A 1 25.05 17.26 -23.76
C MET A 1 24.43 17.34 -22.38
N THR A 2 23.26 16.74 -22.18
CA THR A 2 22.64 16.64 -20.86
C THR A 2 23.52 15.74 -20.00
N SER A 3 24.00 16.27 -18.88
CA SER A 3 24.82 15.55 -17.92
C SER A 3 24.06 14.27 -17.51
N SER A 4 24.54 13.09 -17.90
CA SER A 4 23.90 11.83 -17.53
C SER A 4 24.24 11.55 -16.07
N GLN A 5 23.35 11.94 -15.17
CA GLN A 5 23.51 11.64 -13.75
C GLN A 5 23.54 10.12 -13.57
N LEU A 6 24.60 9.60 -12.93
CA LEU A 6 24.77 8.16 -12.71
C LEU A 6 23.68 7.56 -11.81
N ALA A 7 23.10 8.37 -10.92
CA ALA A 7 22.02 7.98 -10.03
C ALA A 7 20.85 8.97 -10.14
N VAL A 8 19.70 8.50 -10.62
CA VAL A 8 18.49 9.32 -10.70
C VAL A 8 17.92 9.54 -9.29
N PRO A 9 17.63 10.78 -8.87
CA PRO A 9 17.08 11.04 -7.55
C PRO A 9 15.68 10.45 -7.39
N PHE A 10 15.35 9.98 -6.19
CA PHE A 10 14.01 9.51 -5.86
C PHE A 10 12.99 10.67 -5.96
N PRO A 11 11.77 10.45 -6.50
CA PRO A 11 10.75 11.49 -6.62
C PRO A 11 10.41 12.11 -5.27
N LYS A 12 10.47 13.44 -5.18
CA LYS A 12 10.16 14.16 -3.94
C LYS A 12 8.66 14.12 -3.68
N PRO A 13 8.20 13.75 -2.47
CA PRO A 13 6.79 13.79 -2.13
C PRO A 13 6.25 15.22 -2.27
N PRO A 14 5.03 15.40 -2.80
CA PRO A 14 4.38 16.70 -2.95
C PRO A 14 3.92 17.26 -1.59
N GLN A 15 3.43 18.51 -1.58
CA GLN A 15 3.22 19.29 -0.36
C GLN A 15 2.32 18.60 0.67
N GLU A 16 1.14 18.11 0.26
CA GLU A 16 0.17 17.55 1.20
C GLU A 16 0.61 16.17 1.69
N VAL A 17 1.29 15.39 0.86
CA VAL A 17 1.91 14.12 1.28
C VAL A 17 3.02 14.38 2.31
N ARG A 18 3.91 15.36 2.07
CA ARG A 18 4.94 15.75 3.04
C ARG A 18 4.33 16.24 4.35
N ARG A 19 3.29 17.05 4.27
CA ARG A 19 2.58 17.57 5.45
C ARG A 19 1.99 16.44 6.28
N ALA A 20 1.32 15.48 5.64
CA ALA A 20 0.75 14.32 6.33
C ALA A 20 1.84 13.49 7.04
N LEU A 21 2.96 13.20 6.35
CA LEU A 21 4.10 12.49 6.97
C LEU A 21 4.70 13.25 8.15
N GLU A 22 4.87 14.57 8.03
CA GLU A 22 5.39 15.42 9.11
C GLU A 22 4.43 15.49 10.31
N GLN A 23 3.12 15.57 10.06
CA GLN A 23 2.11 15.55 11.12
C GLN A 23 2.14 14.24 11.91
N LEU A 24 2.31 13.11 11.23
CA LEU A 24 2.46 11.79 11.86
C LEU A 24 3.72 11.73 12.72
N ARG A 25 4.86 12.24 12.22
CA ARG A 25 6.13 12.32 12.95
C ARG A 25 6.00 13.19 14.20
N LEU A 26 5.41 14.38 14.07
CA LEU A 26 5.18 15.28 15.20
C LEU A 26 4.21 14.69 16.23
N ALA A 27 3.19 13.95 15.78
CA ALA A 27 2.26 13.25 16.66
C ALA A 27 2.94 12.11 17.45
N GLU A 28 3.84 11.38 16.80
CA GLU A 28 4.68 10.36 17.45
C GLU A 28 5.59 11.00 18.50
N ASP A 29 6.33 12.06 18.13
CA ASP A 29 7.22 12.81 19.03
C ASP A 29 6.46 13.40 20.24
N ALA A 30 5.21 13.84 20.03
CA ALA A 30 4.35 14.41 21.07
C ALA A 30 3.60 13.36 21.90
N GLY A 31 3.70 12.07 21.58
CA GLY A 31 2.98 11.01 22.28
C GLY A 31 1.46 11.10 22.16
N LEU A 32 0.96 11.43 20.96
CA LEU A 32 -0.47 11.63 20.71
C LEU A 32 -1.31 10.42 21.16
N ALA A 33 -2.38 10.68 21.90
CA ALA A 33 -3.29 9.64 22.38
C ALA A 33 -3.95 8.87 21.20
N PRO A 34 -4.26 7.57 21.36
CA PRO A 34 -4.84 6.74 20.29
C PRO A 34 -6.10 7.32 19.65
N THR A 35 -6.91 8.07 20.40
CA THR A 35 -8.13 8.73 19.91
C THR A 35 -7.87 9.77 18.82
N GLY A 36 -6.67 10.39 18.80
CA GLY A 36 -6.29 11.36 17.78
C GLY A 36 -5.75 10.71 16.49
N LEU A 37 -5.38 9.43 16.53
CA LEU A 37 -4.74 8.72 15.41
C LEU A 37 -5.65 8.56 14.17
N PRO A 38 -6.97 8.31 14.27
CA PRO A 38 -7.83 8.20 13.08
C PRO A 38 -7.97 9.52 12.30
N LEU A 39 -7.59 10.66 12.87
CA LEU A 39 -7.72 11.98 12.25
C LEU A 39 -6.54 12.35 11.34
N LEU A 40 -5.46 11.56 11.37
CA LEU A 40 -4.26 11.82 10.59
C LEU A 40 -4.26 10.96 9.31
N ASP A 41 -4.06 11.62 8.18
CA ASP A 41 -3.86 10.96 6.89
C ASP A 41 -2.60 10.11 6.95
N ARG A 42 -2.69 8.85 6.50
CA ARG A 42 -1.55 7.92 6.41
C ARG A 42 -1.23 7.66 4.95
N PRO A 43 -0.24 8.34 4.35
CA PRO A 43 0.07 8.17 2.93
C PRO A 43 0.42 6.73 2.53
N TRP A 44 0.88 5.89 3.46
CA TRP A 44 1.14 4.45 3.24
C TRP A 44 -0.12 3.57 3.34
N ASP A 45 -1.25 4.12 3.76
CA ASP A 45 -2.58 3.51 3.70
C ASP A 45 -3.54 4.49 2.99
N PRO A 46 -3.49 4.54 1.64
CA PRO A 46 -4.19 5.56 0.87
C PRO A 46 -5.71 5.58 1.09
N ALA A 47 -6.31 4.47 1.51
CA ALA A 47 -7.75 4.38 1.75
C ALA A 47 -8.19 5.24 2.95
N THR A 48 -7.27 5.50 3.90
CA THR A 48 -7.51 6.35 5.07
C THR A 48 -7.30 7.83 4.79
N CYS A 49 -6.71 8.17 3.65
CA CYS A 49 -6.36 9.55 3.32
C CYS A 49 -7.56 10.36 2.82
N SER A 50 -7.59 11.63 3.22
CA SER A 50 -8.45 12.66 2.65
C SER A 50 -8.31 12.75 1.13
N ALA A 51 -9.35 13.28 0.45
CA ALA A 51 -9.30 13.48 -1.00
C ALA A 51 -8.16 14.42 -1.43
N VAL A 52 -7.82 15.39 -0.58
CA VAL A 52 -6.73 16.35 -0.83
C VAL A 52 -5.38 15.65 -0.87
N VAL A 53 -5.07 14.81 0.13
CA VAL A 53 -3.82 14.03 0.12
C VAL A 53 -3.81 13.05 -1.04
N ARG A 54 -4.92 12.34 -1.29
CA ARG A 54 -5.02 11.38 -2.40
C ARG A 54 -4.77 12.02 -3.77
N GLN A 55 -5.28 13.24 -4.01
CA GLN A 55 -5.07 13.96 -5.27
C GLN A 55 -3.58 14.18 -5.59
N GLN A 56 -2.75 14.41 -4.56
CA GLN A 56 -1.30 14.56 -4.74
C GLN A 56 -0.54 13.23 -4.64
N LEU A 57 -1.09 12.27 -3.89
CA LEU A 57 -0.50 10.96 -3.71
C LEU A 57 -0.43 10.18 -5.03
N TRP A 58 -1.50 10.20 -5.84
CA TRP A 58 -1.54 9.38 -7.06
C TRP A 58 -0.47 9.73 -8.10
N PRO A 59 -0.30 11.00 -8.51
CA PRO A 59 0.76 11.35 -9.45
C PRO A 59 2.16 11.08 -8.88
N TRP A 60 2.36 11.29 -7.57
CA TRP A 60 3.64 10.99 -6.94
C TRP A 60 3.94 9.48 -6.93
N LEU A 61 2.96 8.61 -6.67
CA LEU A 61 3.16 7.17 -6.77
C LEU A 61 3.43 6.73 -8.21
N ASP A 62 2.84 7.40 -9.21
CA ASP A 62 3.16 7.15 -10.62
C ASP A 62 4.61 7.52 -10.96
N ASP A 63 5.10 8.67 -10.48
CA ASP A 63 6.51 9.06 -10.60
C ASP A 63 7.43 8.06 -9.89
N VAL A 64 7.03 7.54 -8.72
CA VAL A 64 7.77 6.51 -7.98
C VAL A 64 7.83 5.20 -8.77
N ALA A 65 6.71 4.76 -9.35
CA ALA A 65 6.68 3.56 -10.20
C ALA A 65 7.62 3.73 -11.41
N ALA A 66 7.59 4.89 -12.06
CA ALA A 66 8.48 5.20 -13.18
C ALA A 66 9.96 5.18 -12.75
N TRP A 67 10.29 5.76 -11.60
CA TRP A 67 11.64 5.75 -11.05
C TRP A 67 12.11 4.33 -10.69
N LEU A 68 11.26 3.51 -10.08
CA LEU A 68 11.55 2.11 -9.75
C LEU A 68 11.82 1.30 -11.01
N ASN A 69 10.98 1.47 -12.04
CA ASN A 69 11.16 0.81 -13.33
C ASN A 69 12.48 1.22 -13.99
N HIS A 70 12.78 2.52 -14.02
CA HIS A 70 14.03 3.01 -14.58
C HIS A 70 15.27 2.50 -13.83
N THR A 71 15.19 2.41 -12.51
CA THR A 71 16.36 2.12 -11.65
C THR A 71 16.60 0.62 -11.47
N TYR A 72 15.53 -0.18 -11.34
CA TYR A 72 15.61 -1.58 -10.88
C TYR A 72 15.00 -2.62 -11.84
N ALA A 73 14.16 -2.25 -12.81
CA ALA A 73 13.48 -3.21 -13.68
C ALA A 73 14.36 -3.72 -14.83
N TRP A 74 15.52 -4.30 -14.50
CA TRP A 74 16.41 -4.98 -15.45
C TRP A 74 15.86 -6.33 -15.93
N GLN A 75 14.77 -6.80 -15.30
CA GLN A 75 13.98 -7.96 -15.73
C GLN A 75 12.52 -7.53 -15.86
N THR A 76 11.84 -8.03 -16.89
CA THR A 76 10.45 -7.67 -17.19
C THR A 76 9.48 -8.05 -16.06
N THR A 77 9.78 -9.10 -15.30
CA THR A 77 9.02 -9.52 -14.12
C THR A 77 9.06 -8.50 -12.99
N TYR A 78 10.10 -7.65 -12.94
CA TYR A 78 10.24 -6.58 -11.94
C TYR A 78 9.72 -5.24 -12.43
N ALA A 79 9.24 -5.14 -13.67
CA ALA A 79 8.61 -3.93 -14.16
C ALA A 79 7.20 -3.79 -13.57
N ILE A 80 6.96 -2.70 -12.85
CA ILE A 80 5.64 -2.28 -12.41
C ILE A 80 4.83 -1.94 -13.67
N PRO A 81 3.69 -2.60 -13.92
CA PRO A 81 2.92 -2.38 -15.15
C PRO A 81 2.22 -1.01 -15.14
N SER A 82 1.96 -0.44 -16.31
CA SER A 82 1.23 0.83 -16.43
C SER A 82 -0.22 0.77 -15.89
N CYS A 83 -0.79 -0.43 -15.80
CA CYS A 83 -2.09 -0.65 -15.16
C CYS A 83 -2.00 -0.85 -13.63
N TRP A 84 -0.87 -0.55 -12.98
CA TRP A 84 -0.76 -0.65 -11.52
C TRP A 84 -1.93 -0.01 -10.74
N PRO A 85 -2.57 1.10 -11.16
CA PRO A 85 -3.70 1.67 -10.42
C PRO A 85 -4.97 0.80 -10.45
N THR A 86 -5.10 -0.11 -11.43
CA THR A 86 -6.22 -1.06 -11.51
C THR A 86 -6.03 -2.29 -10.63
N HIS A 87 -4.87 -2.41 -9.98
CA HIS A 87 -4.54 -3.50 -9.06
C HIS A 87 -4.53 -2.97 -7.61
N PRO A 88 -5.61 -3.15 -6.83
CA PRO A 88 -5.71 -2.57 -5.49
C PRO A 88 -4.53 -2.92 -4.57
N HIS A 89 -4.02 -4.14 -4.65
CA HIS A 89 -2.86 -4.56 -3.86
C HIS A 89 -1.57 -3.80 -4.23
N LEU A 90 -1.38 -3.45 -5.51
CA LEU A 90 -0.21 -2.65 -5.92
C LEU A 90 -0.32 -1.20 -5.45
N VAL A 91 -1.52 -0.61 -5.49
CA VAL A 91 -1.75 0.73 -4.94
C VAL A 91 -1.33 0.79 -3.47
N GLN A 92 -1.73 -0.21 -2.68
CA GLN A 92 -1.39 -0.30 -1.26
C GLN A 92 0.11 -0.53 -1.04
N GLU A 93 0.69 -1.53 -1.71
CA GLU A 93 2.10 -1.86 -1.48
C GLU A 93 3.08 -0.80 -2.01
N LEU A 94 2.78 -0.18 -3.15
CA LEU A 94 3.60 0.89 -3.70
C LEU A 94 3.61 2.12 -2.78
N ALA A 95 2.47 2.44 -2.17
CA ALA A 95 2.37 3.51 -1.19
C ALA A 95 3.24 3.26 0.04
N VAL A 96 3.21 2.04 0.59
CA VAL A 96 4.10 1.61 1.69
C VAL A 96 5.56 1.70 1.26
N LEU A 97 5.92 1.14 0.11
CA LEU A 97 7.31 1.12 -0.37
C LEU A 97 7.88 2.53 -0.58
N ALA A 98 7.07 3.44 -1.14
CA ALA A 98 7.44 4.84 -1.33
C ALA A 98 7.67 5.56 0.01
N CYS A 99 6.77 5.39 0.97
CA CYS A 99 6.90 6.00 2.29
C CYS A 99 8.11 5.46 3.06
N LEU A 100 8.33 4.13 3.04
CA LEU A 100 9.53 3.51 3.63
C LEU A 100 10.81 4.09 3.03
N ARG A 101 10.84 4.33 1.71
CA ARG A 101 12.01 4.90 1.03
C ARG A 101 12.30 6.34 1.46
N ILE A 102 11.27 7.12 1.76
CA ILE A 102 11.39 8.49 2.27
C ILE A 102 11.91 8.47 3.71
N THR A 103 11.30 7.67 4.60
CA THR A 103 11.75 7.54 5.99
C THR A 103 13.19 7.04 6.07
N ALA A 104 13.54 6.01 5.30
CA ALA A 104 14.90 5.49 5.20
C ALA A 104 15.93 6.55 4.77
N ALA A 105 15.56 7.41 3.82
CA ALA A 105 16.45 8.47 3.32
C ALA A 105 16.58 9.67 4.26
N ALA A 106 15.64 9.84 5.19
CA ALA A 106 15.70 10.87 6.22
C ALA A 106 16.59 10.46 7.41
N ALA A 107 16.96 9.18 7.52
CA ALA A 107 17.80 8.68 8.61
C ALA A 107 19.23 9.23 8.53
N MET A 108 19.83 9.48 9.70
CA MET A 108 21.22 9.95 9.83
C MET A 108 22.27 8.87 9.53
N VAL A 109 21.84 7.61 9.39
CA VAL A 109 22.70 6.45 9.17
C VAL A 109 22.17 5.62 8.01
N PRO A 110 23.04 4.90 7.27
CA PRO A 110 22.64 4.22 6.04
C PRO A 110 21.73 2.99 6.24
N HIS A 111 21.58 2.51 7.49
CA HIS A 111 20.86 1.27 7.81
C HIS A 111 19.45 1.22 7.22
N GLY A 112 18.67 2.31 7.34
CA GLY A 112 17.30 2.31 6.79
C GLY A 112 17.26 2.14 5.26
N LEU A 113 18.24 2.70 4.54
CA LEU A 113 18.34 2.50 3.09
C LEU A 113 18.85 1.10 2.74
N GLU A 114 19.80 0.56 3.51
CA GLU A 114 20.25 -0.83 3.35
C GLU A 114 19.08 -1.81 3.55
N GLU A 115 18.29 -1.65 4.61
CA GLU A 115 17.10 -2.46 4.87
C GLU A 115 16.04 -2.33 3.76
N TRP A 116 15.84 -1.12 3.25
CA TRP A 116 14.92 -0.88 2.13
C TRP A 116 15.35 -1.65 0.88
N HIS A 117 16.66 -1.60 0.55
CA HIS A 117 17.23 -2.33 -0.59
C HIS A 117 17.28 -3.83 -0.39
N ARG A 118 17.52 -4.28 0.84
CA ARG A 118 17.70 -5.70 1.17
C ARG A 118 16.39 -6.44 1.34
N TYR A 119 15.39 -5.79 1.92
CA TYR A 119 14.15 -6.45 2.34
C TYR A 119 12.91 -5.85 1.67
N ALA A 120 12.70 -4.53 1.76
CA ALA A 120 11.44 -3.94 1.32
C ALA A 120 11.24 -4.05 -0.20
N LEU A 121 12.22 -3.60 -0.99
CA LEU A 121 12.16 -3.61 -2.45
C LEU A 121 12.11 -5.03 -3.04
N PRO A 122 13.01 -5.98 -2.66
CA PRO A 122 12.97 -7.32 -3.22
C PRO A 122 11.67 -8.06 -2.90
N THR A 123 11.14 -7.89 -1.67
CA THR A 123 9.89 -8.56 -1.29
C THR A 123 8.68 -7.96 -2.01
N PHE A 124 8.67 -6.64 -2.25
CA PHE A 124 7.66 -6.01 -3.09
C PHE A 124 7.65 -6.60 -4.51
N HIS A 125 8.81 -6.69 -5.17
CA HIS A 125 8.90 -7.28 -6.51
C HIS A 125 8.49 -8.75 -6.54
N ALA A 126 8.87 -9.54 -5.53
CA ALA A 126 8.47 -10.94 -5.41
C ALA A 126 6.94 -11.08 -5.31
N ARG A 127 6.30 -10.35 -4.38
CA ARG A 127 4.84 -10.38 -4.20
C ARG A 127 4.08 -9.82 -5.40
N MET A 128 4.58 -8.76 -6.04
CA MET A 128 4.01 -8.22 -7.27
C MET A 128 4.02 -9.28 -8.38
N SER A 129 5.18 -9.89 -8.64
CA SER A 129 5.34 -10.90 -9.68
C SER A 129 4.43 -12.09 -9.44
N GLU A 130 4.37 -12.58 -8.20
CA GLU A 130 3.53 -13.70 -7.79
C GLU A 130 2.04 -13.41 -7.97
N ARG A 131 1.57 -12.22 -7.57
CA ARG A 131 0.13 -11.89 -7.59
C ARG A 131 -0.37 -11.47 -8.96
N LEU A 132 0.46 -10.83 -9.77
CA LEU A 132 0.12 -10.50 -11.15
C LEU A 132 0.09 -11.77 -12.01
N SER A 133 1.09 -12.65 -11.87
CA SER A 133 1.21 -13.94 -12.55
C SER A 133 0.74 -13.85 -14.02
N THR A 134 -0.12 -14.77 -14.47
CA THR A 134 -0.69 -14.78 -15.82
C THR A 134 -1.86 -13.81 -16.02
N GLY A 135 -2.28 -13.06 -15.00
CA GLY A 135 -3.41 -12.14 -15.06
C GLY A 135 -3.08 -10.79 -15.70
N CYS A 136 -1.79 -10.42 -15.75
CA CYS A 136 -1.34 -9.16 -16.33
C CYS A 136 -0.06 -9.30 -17.20
N PRO A 137 -0.03 -10.19 -18.21
CA PRO A 137 1.09 -10.23 -19.15
C PRO A 137 1.19 -8.94 -19.99
N PRO A 138 2.38 -8.61 -20.51
CA PRO A 138 2.55 -7.48 -21.42
C PRO A 138 1.54 -7.52 -22.58
N GLY A 139 0.78 -6.44 -22.76
CA GLY A 139 -0.21 -6.29 -23.84
C GLY A 139 -1.55 -7.01 -23.64
N ARG A 140 -1.77 -7.74 -22.54
CA ARG A 140 -3.08 -8.34 -22.21
C ARG A 140 -3.37 -8.22 -20.72
N HIS A 141 -4.45 -7.52 -20.38
CA HIS A 141 -4.88 -7.34 -19.00
C HIS A 141 -6.17 -8.13 -18.72
N THR A 142 -6.20 -8.87 -17.63
CA THR A 142 -7.43 -9.45 -17.07
C THR A 142 -7.78 -8.67 -15.80
N ASP A 143 -8.86 -7.88 -15.85
CA ASP A 143 -9.19 -6.92 -14.78
C ASP A 143 -9.16 -7.51 -13.37
N TRP A 144 -9.80 -8.67 -13.19
CA TRP A 144 -9.83 -9.35 -11.90
C TRP A 144 -10.10 -10.85 -12.08
N PRO A 145 -9.04 -11.69 -12.10
CA PRO A 145 -9.19 -13.13 -12.33
C PRO A 145 -10.10 -13.84 -11.30
N ALA A 146 -10.12 -13.36 -10.05
CA ALA A 146 -10.94 -13.92 -8.98
C ALA A 146 -12.34 -13.30 -8.87
N ARG A 147 -12.79 -12.49 -9.84
CA ARG A 147 -14.09 -11.79 -9.79
C ARG A 147 -15.27 -12.71 -9.52
N SER A 148 -15.30 -13.91 -10.10
CA SER A 148 -16.39 -14.87 -9.88
C SER A 148 -16.45 -15.36 -8.43
N ARG A 149 -15.30 -15.63 -7.82
CA ARG A 149 -15.21 -16.02 -6.40
C ARG A 149 -15.57 -14.87 -5.47
N ALA A 150 -15.21 -13.64 -5.83
CA ALA A 150 -15.62 -12.45 -5.08
C ALA A 150 -17.15 -12.25 -5.13
N ALA A 151 -17.75 -12.38 -6.31
CA ALA A 151 -19.20 -12.30 -6.47
C ALA A 151 -19.94 -13.39 -5.67
N ASP A 152 -19.42 -14.63 -5.65
CA ASP A 152 -19.94 -15.70 -4.81
C ASP A 152 -19.80 -15.38 -3.30
N TYR A 153 -18.64 -14.86 -2.89
CA TYR A 153 -18.39 -14.42 -1.52
C TYR A 153 -19.40 -13.35 -1.06
N ASP A 154 -19.70 -12.37 -1.92
CA ASP A 154 -20.64 -11.28 -1.66
C ASP A 154 -22.12 -11.69 -1.79
N SER A 155 -22.40 -12.92 -2.22
CA SER A 155 -23.78 -13.38 -2.37
C SER A 155 -24.52 -13.41 -1.01
N PRO A 156 -25.82 -13.06 -0.96
CA PRO A 156 -26.60 -13.10 0.28
C PRO A 156 -26.56 -14.48 0.94
N LYS A 157 -26.68 -15.55 0.13
CA LYS A 157 -26.60 -16.93 0.59
C LYS A 157 -25.27 -17.24 1.28
N ALA A 158 -24.15 -16.86 0.68
CA ALA A 158 -22.83 -17.11 1.28
C ALA A 158 -22.63 -16.25 2.54
N ALA A 159 -23.11 -15.01 2.55
CA ALA A 159 -23.05 -14.13 3.70
C ALA A 159 -23.88 -14.64 4.89
N GLU A 160 -25.11 -15.09 4.65
CA GLU A 160 -25.98 -15.71 5.66
C GLU A 160 -25.37 -17.02 6.20
N ALA A 161 -24.83 -17.86 5.33
CA ALA A 161 -24.16 -19.09 5.73
C ALA A 161 -22.97 -18.80 6.66
N ARG A 162 -22.12 -17.81 6.33
CA ARG A 162 -21.02 -17.38 7.21
C ARG A 162 -21.54 -16.84 8.54
N ARG A 163 -22.59 -15.99 8.51
CA ARG A 163 -23.19 -15.41 9.72
C ARG A 163 -23.71 -16.50 10.67
N ALA A 164 -24.44 -17.48 10.16
CA ALA A 164 -24.95 -18.59 10.96
C ALA A 164 -23.83 -19.41 11.62
N LEU A 165 -22.68 -19.56 10.95
CA LEU A 165 -21.50 -20.20 11.55
C LEU A 165 -20.93 -19.37 12.69
N PHE A 166 -20.85 -18.04 12.54
CA PHE A 166 -20.39 -17.13 13.59
C PHE A 166 -21.33 -17.14 14.80
N ASP A 167 -22.64 -17.04 14.56
CA ASP A 167 -23.65 -17.02 15.64
C ASP A 167 -23.65 -18.33 16.43
N ARG A 168 -23.44 -19.47 15.74
CA ARG A 168 -23.32 -20.77 16.37
C ARG A 168 -22.05 -20.90 17.23
N ASP A 169 -20.95 -20.28 16.80
CA ASP A 169 -19.68 -20.27 17.54
C ASP A 169 -19.77 -19.43 18.82
N LEU A 170 -20.37 -18.24 18.73
CA LEU A 170 -20.55 -17.34 19.87
C LEU A 170 -21.55 -17.87 20.92
N GLY A 171 -22.38 -18.84 20.54
CA GLY A 171 -23.45 -19.38 21.39
C GLY A 171 -24.53 -18.34 21.71
N PRO A 172 -25.51 -18.69 22.55
CA PRO A 172 -26.49 -17.71 23.02
C PRO A 172 -25.80 -16.68 23.89
N THR A 173 -25.93 -15.39 23.53
CA THR A 173 -25.55 -14.29 24.43
C THR A 173 -26.35 -14.43 25.73
N PRO A 174 -25.71 -14.62 26.90
CA PRO A 174 -26.44 -14.72 28.15
C PRO A 174 -27.24 -13.42 28.36
N PRO A 175 -28.47 -13.51 28.90
CA PRO A 175 -29.27 -12.33 29.12
C PRO A 175 -28.54 -11.38 30.09
N PRO A 176 -28.58 -10.05 29.84
CA PRO A 176 -27.96 -9.09 30.73
C PRO A 176 -28.57 -9.23 32.13
N GLY A 177 -27.76 -9.65 33.10
CA GLY A 177 -28.17 -9.83 34.50
C GLY A 177 -28.02 -11.24 35.07
N SER A 178 -27.40 -12.18 34.37
CA SER A 178 -27.01 -13.48 34.96
C SER A 178 -25.54 -13.43 35.40
N GLU A 179 -25.26 -13.02 36.63
CA GLU A 179 -23.98 -13.32 37.29
C GLU A 179 -24.08 -14.64 38.07
N PRO A 180 -22.95 -15.35 38.28
CA PRO A 180 -22.89 -16.64 38.97
C PRO A 180 -23.27 -16.58 40.46
#